data_AF-A0A814LWS2-F1
#
_entry.id   AF-A0A814LWS2-F1
#
_cell.length_a   1.000
_cell.length_b   1.000
_cell.length_c   1.000
_cell.angle_alpha   90.00
_cell.angle_beta   90.00
_cell.angle_gamma   90.00
#
_symmetry.space_group_name_H-M   'P 1'
#
loop_
_entity.id
_entity.type
_entity.pdbx_description
1 polymer ?
#
loop_
_entity_poly.entity_id
_entity_poly.type
_entity_poly.pdbx_seq_one_letter_code
_entity_poly.pdbx_strand_id
1 'polypeptide(L)'
;MSYNGPDNTYTCCAPDQITNMANQFGMAKLMLGRCPSCYYNFRSLFCAMTCNPQHSRFISINATGTSTKYPDRVTIEAIGYKLADDFGQRFLDSCRDVLYPGGNQHSLDTMCGRPYDKCTKESFVQFLGVDNPAVPFPIYIKFENDTTQSDTYYNQTTFLCDEPIITRYENKTACGCLDCIKSCTPLPPDVPVEEFKIFNIDGYVFIAGIVIVILITIFISTMVVIPSFRRRQHIILEPTEQTSLLHHPKQTKKIRFLLRIRQYTERFLERKFFRLGLFCAQHPFIVLCTGAIIIIGLSCGLIRFKVTTDPVELWSSKSSIARQQKDYFDKHFK
;
A
#
# COMPACT_ATOMS: atom_id res chain seq x y z
N MET A 1 27.92 -29.69 -8.71
CA MET A 1 27.22 -30.87 -9.25
C MET A 1 28.16 -32.04 -9.62
N SER A 2 29.41 -32.12 -9.13
CA SER A 2 30.34 -33.20 -9.54
C SER A 2 30.79 -34.11 -8.39
N TYR A 3 30.24 -33.92 -7.19
CA TYR A 3 30.61 -34.74 -6.04
C TYR A 3 29.92 -36.10 -6.14
N ASN A 4 30.72 -37.17 -6.20
CA ASN A 4 30.26 -38.55 -6.28
C ASN A 4 30.70 -39.39 -5.07
N GLY A 5 31.17 -38.74 -4.00
CA GLY A 5 31.73 -39.39 -2.79
C GLY A 5 33.09 -38.82 -2.41
N PRO A 6 33.57 -39.06 -1.18
CA PRO A 6 34.88 -38.57 -0.73
C PRO A 6 36.02 -39.06 -1.63
N ASP A 7 35.95 -40.32 -2.08
CA ASP A 7 37.03 -40.97 -2.84
C ASP A 7 36.74 -41.10 -4.35
N ASN A 8 35.55 -40.68 -4.80
CA ASN A 8 35.09 -40.89 -6.19
C ASN A 8 34.75 -39.58 -6.92
N THR A 9 35.16 -38.44 -6.34
CA THR A 9 34.95 -37.12 -6.93
C THR A 9 36.15 -36.74 -7.78
N TYR A 10 35.96 -36.73 -9.10
CA TYR A 10 36.96 -36.27 -10.06
C TYR A 10 36.56 -34.92 -10.65
N THR A 11 37.53 -34.02 -10.80
CA THR A 11 37.34 -32.68 -11.37
C THR A 11 38.51 -32.30 -12.26
N CYS A 12 38.25 -31.58 -13.34
CA CYS A 12 39.27 -31.09 -14.28
C CYS A 12 39.79 -29.68 -13.94
N CYS A 13 39.59 -29.18 -12.72
CA CYS A 13 40.00 -27.85 -12.32
C CYS A 13 40.85 -27.83 -11.05
N ALA A 14 41.74 -26.84 -10.95
CA ALA A 14 42.57 -26.59 -9.78
C ALA A 14 41.80 -25.74 -8.74
N PRO A 15 42.16 -25.83 -7.45
CA PRO A 15 41.52 -25.03 -6.38
C PRO A 15 41.50 -23.52 -6.66
N ASP A 16 42.58 -22.98 -7.23
CA ASP A 16 42.66 -21.55 -7.56
C ASP A 16 41.65 -21.15 -8.63
N GLN A 17 41.35 -22.02 -9.60
CA GLN A 17 40.33 -21.76 -10.63
C GLN A 17 38.93 -21.67 -10.00
N ILE A 18 38.63 -22.50 -9.00
CA ILE A 18 37.35 -22.46 -8.29
C ILE A 18 37.22 -21.15 -7.51
N THR A 19 38.26 -20.77 -6.76
CA THR A 19 38.27 -19.52 -5.98
C THR A 19 38.14 -18.29 -6.88
N ASN A 20 38.87 -18.26 -7.99
CA ASN A 20 38.78 -17.17 -8.97
C ASN A 20 37.39 -17.10 -9.61
N MET A 21 36.82 -18.24 -10.00
CA MET A 21 35.46 -18.31 -10.55
C MET A 21 34.41 -17.82 -9.53
N ALA A 22 34.51 -18.23 -8.26
CA ALA A 22 33.61 -17.80 -7.22
C ALA A 22 33.66 -16.27 -6.99
N ASN A 23 34.84 -15.66 -7.07
CA ASN A 23 35.01 -14.21 -6.97
C ASN A 23 34.37 -13.47 -8.17
N GLN A 24 34.47 -14.02 -9.38
CA GLN A 24 33.84 -13.45 -10.58
C GLN A 24 32.30 -13.49 -10.53
N PHE A 25 31.73 -14.42 -9.77
CA PHE A 25 30.27 -14.53 -9.62
C PHE A 25 29.66 -13.45 -8.71
N GLY A 26 30.43 -12.54 -8.13
CA GLY A 26 29.92 -11.49 -7.24
C GLY A 26 28.80 -10.66 -7.87
N MET A 27 28.98 -10.18 -9.11
CA MET A 27 27.98 -9.40 -9.84
C MET A 27 26.75 -10.24 -10.19
N ALA A 28 26.95 -11.47 -10.66
CA ALA A 28 25.84 -12.38 -10.96
C ALA A 28 25.04 -12.74 -9.69
N LYS A 29 25.71 -12.87 -8.54
CA LYS A 29 25.06 -13.12 -7.24
C LYS A 29 24.22 -11.93 -6.80
N LEU A 30 24.71 -10.71 -7.03
CA LEU A 30 23.94 -9.50 -6.72
C LEU A 30 22.65 -9.41 -7.56
N MET A 31 22.72 -9.81 -8.83
CA MET A 31 21.59 -9.77 -9.76
C MET A 31 20.62 -10.95 -9.60
N LEU A 32 21.13 -12.17 -9.46
CA LEU A 32 20.32 -13.39 -9.53
C LEU A 32 20.09 -14.03 -8.15
N GLY A 33 20.81 -13.57 -7.12
CA GLY A 33 20.87 -14.23 -5.81
C GLY A 33 19.61 -14.16 -4.96
N ARG A 34 18.63 -13.32 -5.31
CA ARG A 34 17.31 -13.30 -4.66
C ARG A 34 16.52 -14.58 -4.91
N CYS A 35 16.69 -15.20 -6.08
CA CYS A 35 16.05 -16.46 -6.45
C CYS A 35 17.09 -17.59 -6.47
N PRO A 36 17.07 -18.50 -5.48
CA PRO A 36 18.04 -19.59 -5.38
C PRO A 36 18.12 -20.46 -6.64
N SER A 37 16.98 -20.82 -7.25
CA SER A 37 16.90 -21.67 -8.45
C SER A 37 17.63 -21.06 -9.65
N CYS A 38 17.39 -19.78 -9.92
CA CYS A 38 18.09 -19.04 -10.96
C CYS A 38 19.61 -19.03 -10.75
N TYR A 39 20.06 -18.65 -9.54
CA TYR A 39 21.49 -18.59 -9.23
C TYR A 39 22.16 -19.97 -9.18
N TYR A 40 21.41 -21.02 -8.83
CA TYR A 40 21.88 -22.40 -8.92
C TYR A 40 22.13 -22.82 -10.37
N ASN A 41 21.17 -22.58 -11.27
CA ASN A 41 21.29 -22.91 -12.69
C ASN A 41 22.46 -22.13 -13.33
N PHE A 42 22.61 -20.85 -13.00
CA PHE A 42 23.77 -20.02 -13.41
C PHE A 42 25.10 -20.64 -12.98
N ARG A 43 25.24 -21.00 -11.69
CA ARG A 43 26.46 -21.65 -11.20
C ARG A 43 26.68 -23.02 -11.85
N SER A 44 25.61 -23.77 -12.12
CA SER A 44 25.67 -25.08 -12.76
C SER A 44 26.34 -25.01 -14.12
N LEU A 45 25.92 -24.04 -14.94
CA LEU A 45 26.43 -23.81 -16.29
C LEU A 45 27.95 -23.63 -16.30
N PHE A 46 28.45 -22.70 -15.49
CA PHE A 46 29.88 -22.36 -15.44
C PHE A 46 30.71 -23.39 -14.67
N CYS A 47 30.21 -23.95 -13.57
CA CYS A 47 30.91 -25.02 -12.87
C CYS A 47 31.11 -26.25 -13.75
N ALA A 48 30.11 -26.61 -14.57
CA ALA A 48 30.23 -27.72 -15.50
C ALA A 48 31.25 -27.42 -16.61
N MET A 49 31.24 -26.19 -17.13
CA MET A 49 32.21 -25.75 -18.13
C MET A 49 33.66 -25.86 -17.62
N THR A 50 33.91 -25.41 -16.39
CA THR A 50 35.26 -25.29 -15.84
C THR A 50 35.78 -26.58 -15.21
N CYS A 51 34.94 -27.32 -14.49
CA CYS A 51 35.40 -28.37 -13.57
C CYS A 51 34.87 -29.78 -13.87
N ASN A 52 33.91 -29.96 -14.80
CA ASN A 52 33.33 -31.28 -15.06
C ASN A 52 34.40 -32.24 -15.61
N PRO A 53 34.56 -33.46 -15.05
CA PRO A 53 35.55 -34.43 -15.51
C PRO A 53 35.34 -34.88 -16.97
N GLN A 54 34.12 -34.73 -17.50
CA GLN A 54 33.73 -35.10 -18.85
C GLN A 54 33.47 -33.88 -19.75
N HIS A 55 34.07 -32.72 -19.44
CA HIS A 55 33.80 -31.49 -20.19
C HIS A 55 34.17 -31.55 -21.68
N SER A 56 35.07 -32.45 -22.09
CA SER A 56 35.44 -32.67 -23.49
C SER A 56 34.30 -33.20 -24.36
N ARG A 57 33.23 -33.72 -23.74
CA ARG A 57 32.05 -34.23 -24.45
C ARG A 57 31.17 -33.13 -25.01
N PHE A 58 31.16 -31.97 -24.36
CA PHE A 58 30.24 -30.87 -24.67
C PHE A 58 30.94 -29.52 -24.88
N ILE A 59 32.27 -29.47 -24.76
CA ILE A 59 33.11 -28.30 -25.07
C ILE A 59 34.01 -28.61 -26.26
N SER A 60 34.08 -27.68 -27.20
CA SER A 60 35.05 -27.68 -28.30
C SER A 60 35.97 -26.47 -28.21
N ILE A 61 37.24 -26.63 -28.61
CA ILE A 61 38.19 -25.52 -28.67
C ILE A 61 38.02 -24.82 -30.02
N ASN A 62 37.73 -23.51 -30.00
CA ASN A 62 37.58 -22.71 -31.23
C ASN A 62 38.86 -21.95 -31.57
N ALA A 63 39.58 -21.43 -30.57
CA ALA A 63 40.81 -20.68 -30.76
C ALA A 63 41.81 -20.93 -29.63
N THR A 64 43.09 -20.93 -29.99
CA THR A 64 44.22 -21.13 -29.07
C THR A 64 45.31 -20.11 -29.35
N GLY A 65 45.99 -19.68 -28.30
CA GLY A 65 47.15 -18.80 -28.37
C GLY A 65 48.35 -19.36 -27.58
N THR A 66 49.42 -18.57 -27.52
CA THR A 66 50.62 -18.90 -26.75
C THR A 66 50.59 -18.18 -25.41
N SER A 67 50.86 -18.89 -24.31
CA SER A 67 50.87 -18.24 -22.99
C SER A 67 52.03 -17.26 -22.85
N THR A 68 51.71 -16.02 -22.48
CA THR A 68 52.71 -15.00 -22.14
C THR A 68 53.43 -15.29 -20.83
N LYS A 69 52.83 -16.10 -19.94
CA LYS A 69 53.38 -16.46 -18.63
C LYS A 69 54.16 -17.77 -18.65
N TYR A 70 53.79 -18.71 -19.53
CA TYR A 70 54.40 -20.03 -19.62
C TYR A 70 54.63 -20.40 -21.10
N PRO A 71 55.79 -20.05 -21.68
CA PRO A 71 56.04 -20.17 -23.13
C PRO A 71 55.76 -21.56 -23.73
N ASP A 72 55.91 -22.62 -22.94
CA ASP A 72 55.67 -24.01 -23.35
C ASP A 72 54.20 -24.44 -23.25
N ARG A 73 53.29 -23.53 -22.89
CA ARG A 73 51.86 -23.82 -22.70
C ARG A 73 51.00 -23.05 -23.68
N VAL A 74 49.98 -23.75 -24.19
CA VAL A 74 48.93 -23.19 -25.03
C VAL A 74 47.85 -22.57 -24.14
N THR A 75 47.39 -21.37 -24.50
CA THR A 75 46.22 -20.72 -23.88
C THR A 75 44.99 -20.96 -24.72
N ILE A 76 43.84 -21.14 -24.07
CA ILE A 76 42.54 -21.23 -24.74
C ILE A 76 42.01 -19.80 -24.88
N GLU A 77 41.73 -19.38 -26.11
CA GLU A 77 41.26 -18.02 -26.40
C GLU A 77 39.77 -17.98 -26.73
N ALA A 78 39.19 -19.08 -27.23
CA ALA A 78 37.75 -19.19 -27.42
C ALA A 78 37.30 -20.66 -27.38
N ILE A 79 36.08 -20.90 -26.89
CA ILE A 79 35.48 -22.23 -26.84
C ILE A 79 34.07 -22.22 -27.43
N GLY A 80 33.65 -23.37 -27.95
CA GLY A 80 32.25 -23.71 -28.19
C GLY A 80 31.71 -24.55 -27.04
N TYR A 81 30.49 -24.27 -26.58
CA TYR A 81 29.85 -24.99 -25.48
C TYR A 81 28.43 -25.41 -25.89
N LYS A 82 28.19 -26.72 -25.97
CA LYS A 82 26.89 -27.30 -26.33
C LYS A 82 26.06 -27.60 -25.10
N LEU A 83 24.84 -27.09 -25.06
CA LEU A 83 23.86 -27.30 -23.97
C LEU A 83 22.61 -27.97 -24.51
N ALA A 84 21.90 -28.72 -23.66
CA ALA A 84 20.55 -29.13 -23.96
C ALA A 84 19.63 -27.91 -24.11
N ASP A 85 18.72 -27.94 -25.08
CA ASP A 85 17.73 -26.89 -25.32
C ASP A 85 16.83 -26.64 -24.10
N ASP A 86 16.37 -27.73 -23.46
CA ASP A 86 15.55 -27.68 -22.24
C ASP A 86 16.30 -27.07 -21.06
N PHE A 87 17.61 -27.36 -20.93
CA PHE A 87 18.45 -26.72 -19.91
C PHE A 87 18.44 -25.20 -20.08
N GLY A 88 18.62 -24.70 -21.32
CA GLY A 88 18.61 -23.28 -21.62
C GLY A 88 17.26 -22.61 -21.32
N GLN A 89 16.16 -23.27 -21.71
CA GLN A 89 14.82 -22.75 -21.48
C GLN A 89 14.49 -22.69 -19.98
N ARG A 90 14.72 -23.77 -19.24
CA ARG A 90 14.49 -23.82 -17.79
C ARG A 90 15.39 -22.84 -17.03
N PHE A 91 16.62 -22.64 -17.50
CA PHE A 91 17.52 -21.63 -16.92
C PHE A 91 16.94 -20.22 -17.10
N LEU A 92 16.56 -19.83 -18.31
CA LEU A 92 15.91 -18.53 -18.55
C LEU A 92 14.63 -18.38 -17.70
N ASP A 93 13.76 -19.39 -17.70
CA ASP A 93 12.48 -19.32 -17.01
C ASP A 93 12.65 -19.23 -15.49
N SER A 94 13.66 -19.89 -14.92
CA SER A 94 14.00 -19.76 -13.51
C SER A 94 14.44 -18.35 -13.11
N CYS A 95 14.99 -17.59 -14.06
CA CYS A 95 15.53 -16.25 -13.88
C CYS A 95 14.59 -15.14 -14.35
N ARG A 96 13.46 -15.49 -14.96
CA ARG A 96 12.60 -14.56 -15.69
C ARG A 96 12.17 -13.39 -14.81
N ASP A 97 11.49 -13.69 -13.71
CA ASP A 97 10.86 -12.65 -12.89
C ASP A 97 11.77 -12.12 -11.77
N VAL A 98 13.06 -12.48 -11.77
CA VAL A 98 13.98 -12.09 -10.70
C VAL A 98 14.25 -10.59 -10.75
N LEU A 99 14.10 -9.91 -9.62
CA LEU A 99 14.29 -8.46 -9.51
C LEU A 99 15.69 -8.11 -9.02
N TYR A 100 16.25 -7.01 -9.51
CA TYR A 100 17.47 -6.43 -8.96
C TYR A 100 17.15 -5.59 -7.70
N PRO A 101 17.75 -5.91 -6.52
CA PRO A 101 17.45 -5.20 -5.28
C PRO A 101 17.66 -3.68 -5.30
N GLY A 102 18.58 -3.18 -6.15
CA GLY A 102 18.97 -1.77 -6.18
C GLY A 102 18.12 -0.87 -7.06
N GLY A 103 17.14 -1.40 -7.81
CA GLY A 103 16.42 -0.62 -8.82
C GLY A 103 14.99 -1.05 -9.14
N ASN A 104 14.44 -2.10 -8.51
CA ASN A 104 13.11 -2.64 -8.81
C ASN A 104 12.88 -2.91 -10.32
N GLN A 105 13.95 -3.38 -10.99
CA GLN A 105 13.97 -3.76 -12.41
C GLN A 105 14.27 -5.26 -12.51
N HIS A 106 13.92 -5.90 -13.63
CA HIS A 106 14.26 -7.31 -13.83
C HIS A 106 15.76 -7.47 -14.04
N SER A 107 16.37 -8.48 -13.43
CA SER A 107 17.79 -8.76 -13.59
C SER A 107 18.17 -9.02 -15.06
N LEU A 108 17.24 -9.59 -15.83
CA LEU A 108 17.43 -9.83 -17.27
C LEU A 108 17.48 -8.55 -18.12
N ASP A 109 16.92 -7.42 -17.67
CA ASP A 109 17.07 -6.14 -18.40
C ASP A 109 18.54 -5.74 -18.54
N THR A 110 19.37 -6.12 -17.55
CA THR A 110 20.82 -5.88 -17.58
C THR A 110 21.59 -7.08 -18.12
N MET A 111 21.10 -8.30 -17.87
CA MET A 111 21.86 -9.53 -18.14
C MET A 111 21.53 -10.23 -19.46
N CYS A 112 20.77 -9.60 -20.36
CA CYS A 112 20.37 -10.21 -21.64
C CYS A 112 20.78 -9.40 -22.88
N GLY A 113 21.31 -8.19 -22.72
CA GLY A 113 21.61 -7.27 -23.83
C GLY A 113 20.35 -6.78 -24.58
N ARG A 114 19.16 -7.12 -24.09
CA ARG A 114 17.84 -6.79 -24.63
C ARG A 114 16.88 -6.55 -23.46
N PRO A 115 15.78 -5.81 -23.68
CA PRO A 115 14.70 -5.67 -22.69
C PRO A 115 14.17 -7.04 -22.24
N TYR A 116 13.79 -7.14 -20.96
CA TYR A 116 13.31 -8.35 -20.29
C TYR A 116 12.22 -9.10 -21.09
N ASP A 117 11.24 -8.38 -21.65
CA ASP A 117 10.13 -8.93 -22.42
C ASP A 117 10.55 -9.62 -23.72
N LYS A 118 11.71 -9.23 -24.26
CA LYS A 118 12.30 -9.74 -25.51
C LYS A 118 13.52 -10.63 -25.29
N CYS A 119 13.83 -10.94 -24.04
CA CYS A 119 14.94 -11.82 -23.71
C CYS A 119 14.59 -13.27 -24.06
N THR A 120 15.38 -13.89 -24.94
CA THR A 120 15.31 -15.32 -25.25
C THR A 120 16.49 -16.06 -24.62
N LYS A 121 16.43 -17.40 -24.60
CA LYS A 121 17.49 -18.22 -24.01
C LYS A 121 18.81 -18.04 -24.77
N GLU A 122 18.76 -17.83 -26.08
CA GLU A 122 19.90 -17.55 -26.95
C GLU A 122 20.53 -16.20 -26.61
N SER A 123 19.75 -15.12 -26.56
CA SER A 123 20.30 -13.80 -26.19
C SER A 123 20.85 -13.80 -24.76
N PHE A 124 20.22 -14.54 -23.85
CA PHE A 124 20.68 -14.62 -22.47
C PHE A 124 22.04 -15.30 -22.37
N VAL A 125 22.22 -16.49 -22.96
CA VAL A 125 23.52 -17.18 -22.93
C VAL A 125 24.57 -16.48 -23.79
N GLN A 126 24.16 -15.79 -24.87
CA GLN A 126 25.06 -14.97 -25.67
C GLN A 126 25.62 -13.80 -24.86
N PHE A 127 24.79 -13.13 -24.06
CA PHE A 127 25.25 -12.11 -23.13
C PHE A 127 26.24 -12.69 -22.12
N LEU A 128 25.93 -13.86 -21.53
CA LEU A 128 26.81 -14.52 -20.57
C LEU A 128 28.13 -15.00 -21.16
N GLY A 129 28.20 -15.24 -22.48
CA GLY A 129 29.35 -15.86 -23.14
C GLY A 129 30.18 -14.93 -24.01
N VAL A 130 29.62 -13.86 -24.58
CA VAL A 130 30.32 -13.01 -25.56
C VAL A 130 29.99 -11.52 -25.40
N ASP A 131 28.71 -11.15 -25.25
CA ASP A 131 28.32 -9.73 -25.37
C ASP A 131 28.60 -8.91 -24.08
N ASN A 132 28.89 -9.56 -22.95
CA ASN A 132 29.24 -8.90 -21.70
C ASN A 132 30.76 -8.65 -21.59
N PRO A 133 31.22 -7.40 -21.41
CA PRO A 133 32.64 -7.08 -21.29
C PRO A 133 33.33 -7.68 -20.05
N ALA A 134 32.57 -8.17 -19.07
CA ALA A 134 33.12 -8.88 -17.91
C ALA A 134 33.50 -10.35 -18.22
N VAL A 135 33.20 -10.84 -19.41
CA VAL A 135 33.58 -12.20 -19.83
C VAL A 135 35.08 -12.23 -20.15
N PRO A 136 35.87 -13.15 -19.54
CA PRO A 136 37.32 -13.14 -19.70
C PRO A 136 37.81 -13.58 -21.08
N PHE A 137 37.04 -14.42 -21.77
CA PHE A 137 37.30 -14.87 -23.14
C PHE A 137 35.99 -15.35 -23.79
N PRO A 138 35.81 -15.25 -25.12
CA PRO A 138 34.56 -15.64 -25.78
C PRO A 138 34.16 -17.11 -25.58
N ILE A 139 32.92 -17.32 -25.16
CA ILE A 139 32.27 -18.62 -24.97
C ILE A 139 31.06 -18.68 -25.90
N TYR A 140 31.17 -19.44 -26.99
CA TYR A 140 30.10 -19.60 -27.97
C TYR A 140 29.16 -20.73 -27.55
N ILE A 141 28.08 -20.36 -26.88
CA ILE A 141 27.06 -21.30 -26.39
C ILE A 141 26.07 -21.63 -27.51
N LYS A 142 25.79 -22.92 -27.71
CA LYS A 142 24.80 -23.42 -28.69
C LYS A 142 23.88 -24.44 -28.03
N PHE A 143 22.61 -24.42 -28.40
CA PHE A 143 21.61 -25.38 -27.93
C PHE A 143 21.44 -26.54 -28.89
N GLU A 144 21.28 -27.74 -28.34
CA GLU A 144 21.06 -28.98 -29.07
C GLU A 144 19.78 -29.66 -28.59
N ASN A 145 19.01 -30.20 -29.52
CA ASN A 145 17.71 -30.85 -29.28
C ASN A 145 17.72 -32.36 -29.53
N ASP A 146 18.84 -32.90 -29.99
CA ASP A 146 18.93 -34.29 -30.44
C ASP A 146 19.05 -35.28 -29.28
N THR A 147 17.92 -35.89 -28.90
CA THR A 147 17.86 -36.95 -27.88
C THR A 147 18.60 -38.24 -28.27
N THR A 148 18.98 -38.42 -29.53
CA THR A 148 19.70 -39.62 -29.98
C THR A 148 21.18 -39.61 -29.62
N GLN A 149 21.76 -38.44 -29.32
CA GLN A 149 23.15 -38.26 -28.90
C GLN A 149 23.26 -37.49 -27.58
N SER A 150 22.56 -37.99 -26.53
CA SER A 150 22.52 -37.42 -25.17
C SER A 150 23.89 -37.17 -24.51
N ASP A 151 24.95 -37.67 -25.13
CA ASP A 151 26.31 -37.71 -24.63
C ASP A 151 27.23 -36.62 -25.22
N THR A 152 26.70 -35.72 -26.07
CA THR A 152 27.47 -34.71 -26.82
C THR A 152 27.18 -33.26 -26.41
N TYR A 153 26.27 -33.06 -25.46
CA TYR A 153 25.89 -31.76 -24.94
C TYR A 153 25.64 -31.83 -23.42
N TYR A 154 25.76 -30.70 -22.76
CA TYR A 154 25.55 -30.62 -21.32
C TYR A 154 24.05 -30.67 -21.00
N ASN A 155 23.65 -31.71 -20.27
CA ASN A 155 22.30 -31.91 -19.79
C ASN A 155 22.34 -32.34 -18.32
N GLN A 156 21.97 -31.44 -17.41
CA GLN A 156 21.93 -31.68 -15.97
C GLN A 156 20.64 -31.13 -15.38
N THR A 157 20.31 -31.58 -14.17
CA THR A 157 19.12 -31.13 -13.45
C THR A 157 19.11 -29.62 -13.26
N THR A 158 18.03 -28.99 -13.70
CA THR A 158 17.73 -27.57 -13.48
C THR A 158 16.49 -27.42 -12.61
N PHE A 159 16.48 -26.39 -11.78
CA PHE A 159 15.35 -26.07 -10.92
C PHE A 159 14.58 -24.87 -11.49
N LEU A 160 13.26 -24.99 -11.61
CA LEU A 160 12.40 -23.85 -11.91
C LEU A 160 12.28 -22.92 -10.68
N CYS A 161 11.75 -21.72 -10.88
CA CYS A 161 11.67 -20.74 -9.81
C CYS A 161 10.68 -21.12 -8.69
N ASP A 162 9.68 -21.93 -9.02
CA ASP A 162 8.66 -22.48 -8.11
C ASP A 162 9.06 -23.82 -7.48
N GLU A 163 10.21 -24.37 -7.85
CA GLU A 163 10.74 -25.61 -7.29
C GLU A 163 11.77 -25.33 -6.17
N PRO A 164 11.71 -26.03 -5.04
CA PRO A 164 12.75 -25.94 -4.02
C PRO A 164 14.02 -26.68 -4.47
N ILE A 165 15.19 -26.14 -4.12
CA ILE A 165 16.46 -26.83 -4.31
C ILE A 165 16.69 -27.75 -3.11
N ILE A 166 16.49 -29.04 -3.33
CA ILE A 166 16.79 -30.08 -2.35
C ILE A 166 17.90 -30.96 -2.93
N THR A 167 19.13 -30.62 -2.58
CA THR A 167 20.33 -31.39 -2.92
C THR A 167 21.06 -31.80 -1.64
N ARG A 168 22.07 -32.66 -1.76
CA ARG A 168 22.91 -33.06 -0.61
C ARG A 168 23.57 -31.86 0.11
N TYR A 169 23.86 -30.78 -0.60
CA TYR A 169 24.65 -29.64 -0.08
C TYR A 169 23.84 -28.36 0.12
N GLU A 170 22.74 -28.23 -0.60
CA GLU A 170 21.86 -27.08 -0.54
C GLU A 170 20.44 -27.54 -0.28
N ASN A 171 19.85 -26.99 0.78
CA ASN A 171 18.44 -27.08 1.07
C ASN A 171 17.89 -25.64 1.08
N LYS A 172 17.25 -25.25 -0.01
CA LYS A 172 16.67 -23.91 -0.21
C LYS A 172 15.21 -24.05 -0.64
N THR A 173 14.38 -23.17 -0.09
CA THR A 173 13.00 -23.03 -0.54
C THR A 173 12.93 -22.51 -1.97
N ALA A 174 11.76 -22.67 -2.60
CA ALA A 174 11.46 -22.01 -3.87
C ALA A 174 11.59 -20.47 -3.77
N CYS A 175 11.66 -19.81 -4.92
CA CYS A 175 11.79 -18.36 -4.99
C CYS A 175 10.53 -17.65 -4.46
N GLY A 176 10.69 -16.45 -3.92
CA GLY A 176 9.55 -15.66 -3.46
C GLY A 176 8.67 -15.21 -4.62
N CYS A 177 7.37 -15.00 -4.37
CA CYS A 177 6.40 -14.54 -5.38
C CYS A 177 6.84 -13.29 -6.16
N LEU A 178 7.53 -12.34 -5.49
CA LEU A 178 8.08 -11.14 -6.15
C LEU A 178 9.13 -11.44 -7.22
N ASP A 179 9.83 -12.56 -7.08
CA ASP A 179 10.92 -12.98 -7.97
C ASP A 179 10.51 -14.17 -8.85
N CYS A 180 9.26 -14.65 -8.74
CA CYS A 180 8.69 -15.80 -9.46
C CYS A 180 7.17 -15.79 -9.37
N ILE A 181 6.47 -15.40 -10.43
CA ILE A 181 5.00 -15.28 -10.39
C ILE A 181 4.29 -16.62 -10.16
N LYS A 182 4.93 -17.73 -10.60
CA LYS A 182 4.41 -19.09 -10.39
C LYS A 182 4.39 -19.52 -8.91
N SER A 183 5.17 -18.85 -8.07
CA SER A 183 5.19 -19.09 -6.62
C SER A 183 4.12 -18.31 -5.85
N CYS A 184 3.35 -17.45 -6.52
CA CYS A 184 2.34 -16.62 -5.88
C CYS A 184 1.09 -17.40 -5.51
N THR A 185 0.55 -17.10 -4.32
CA THR A 185 -0.79 -17.57 -3.95
C THR A 185 -1.85 -16.79 -4.72
N PRO A 186 -3.03 -17.39 -4.99
CA PRO A 186 -4.15 -16.65 -5.57
C PRO A 186 -4.52 -15.45 -4.70
N LEU A 187 -4.96 -14.36 -5.32
CA LEU A 187 -5.35 -13.15 -4.60
C LEU A 187 -6.52 -13.45 -3.64
N PRO A 188 -6.53 -12.84 -2.44
CA PRO A 188 -7.70 -12.90 -1.58
C PRO A 188 -8.89 -12.22 -2.28
N PRO A 189 -10.13 -12.61 -1.94
CA PRO A 189 -11.32 -11.95 -2.48
C PRO A 189 -11.34 -10.46 -2.06
N ASP A 190 -11.91 -9.62 -2.92
CA ASP A 190 -12.04 -8.19 -2.66
C ASP A 190 -12.78 -7.94 -1.34
N VAL A 191 -12.23 -7.03 -0.51
CA VAL A 191 -12.86 -6.63 0.74
C VAL A 191 -14.11 -5.81 0.40
N PRO A 192 -15.30 -6.14 0.92
CA PRO A 192 -16.50 -5.36 0.66
C PRO A 192 -16.33 -3.95 1.23
N VAL A 193 -16.79 -2.95 0.47
CA VAL A 193 -16.81 -1.55 0.90
C VAL A 193 -17.68 -1.44 2.16
N GLU A 194 -17.16 -0.83 3.23
CA GLU A 194 -17.94 -0.61 4.45
C GLU A 194 -19.10 0.35 4.16
N GLU A 195 -20.32 -0.19 4.13
CA GLU A 195 -21.54 0.61 3.99
C GLU A 195 -21.92 1.22 5.35
N PHE A 196 -22.31 2.50 5.36
CA PHE A 196 -22.79 3.17 6.57
C PHE A 196 -24.16 2.59 6.98
N LYS A 197 -24.13 1.59 7.88
CA LYS A 197 -25.32 0.91 8.41
C LYS A 197 -25.50 1.14 9.91
N ILE A 198 -26.74 1.37 10.31
CA ILE A 198 -27.17 1.42 11.72
C ILE A 198 -28.22 0.31 11.89
N PHE A 199 -28.00 -0.63 12.82
CA PHE A 199 -28.86 -1.82 12.99
C PHE A 199 -29.13 -2.59 11.69
N ASN A 200 -28.12 -2.68 10.81
CA ASN A 200 -28.21 -3.33 9.49
C ASN A 200 -29.19 -2.68 8.49
N ILE A 201 -29.58 -1.42 8.73
CA ILE A 201 -30.32 -0.57 7.80
C ILE A 201 -29.38 0.55 7.33
N ASP A 202 -29.56 1.06 6.11
CA ASP A 202 -28.85 2.26 5.64
C ASP A 202 -28.98 3.40 6.68
N GLY A 203 -27.84 3.90 7.16
CA GLY A 203 -27.80 4.89 8.23
C GLY A 203 -28.47 6.20 7.86
N TYR A 204 -28.47 6.59 6.58
CA TYR A 204 -29.21 7.76 6.11
C TYR A 204 -30.72 7.55 6.23
N VAL A 205 -31.21 6.36 5.87
CA VAL A 205 -32.62 5.99 6.02
C VAL A 205 -33.04 5.98 7.49
N PHE A 206 -32.20 5.43 8.37
CA PHE A 206 -32.46 5.40 9.80
C PHE A 206 -32.59 6.82 10.40
N ILE A 207 -31.65 7.70 10.07
CA ILE A 207 -31.66 9.11 10.53
C ILE A 207 -32.90 9.84 9.98
N ALA A 208 -33.19 9.69 8.68
CA ALA A 208 -34.36 10.30 8.06
C ALA A 208 -35.68 9.83 8.71
N GLY A 209 -35.79 8.55 9.04
CA GLY A 209 -36.93 7.98 9.76
C GLY A 209 -37.16 8.65 11.13
N ILE A 210 -36.11 8.83 11.92
CA ILE A 210 -36.19 9.53 13.22
C ILE A 210 -36.69 10.97 13.03
N VAL A 211 -36.13 11.69 12.07
CA VAL A 211 -36.53 13.09 11.79
C VAL A 211 -38.01 13.17 11.42
N ILE A 212 -38.49 12.27 10.55
CA ILE A 212 -39.89 12.23 10.12
C ILE A 212 -40.82 11.95 11.31
N VAL A 213 -40.48 11.00 12.18
CA VAL A 213 -41.29 10.70 13.38
C VAL A 213 -41.37 11.92 14.30
N ILE A 214 -40.26 12.64 14.53
CA ILE A 214 -40.27 13.87 15.33
C ILE A 214 -41.17 14.93 14.69
N LEU A 215 -41.09 15.13 13.38
CA LEU A 215 -41.94 16.11 12.69
C LEU A 215 -43.43 15.73 12.73
N ILE A 216 -43.77 14.46 12.55
CA ILE A 216 -45.15 13.96 12.62
C ILE A 216 -45.70 14.12 14.04
N THR A 217 -44.93 13.80 15.08
CA THR A 217 -45.38 13.96 16.47
C THR A 217 -45.65 15.42 16.81
N ILE A 218 -44.78 16.34 16.37
CA ILE A 218 -45.00 17.79 16.49
C ILE A 218 -46.28 18.21 15.73
N PHE A 219 -46.45 17.76 14.49
CA PHE A 219 -47.61 18.09 13.67
C PHE A 219 -48.93 17.60 14.28
N ILE A 220 -49.01 16.32 14.69
CA ILE A 220 -50.20 15.74 15.32
C ILE A 220 -50.48 16.43 16.67
N SER A 221 -49.45 16.73 17.45
CA SER A 221 -49.62 17.45 18.73
C SER A 221 -50.26 18.82 18.52
N THR A 222 -49.82 19.57 17.49
CA THR A 222 -50.29 20.92 17.21
C THR A 222 -51.66 20.96 16.55
N MET A 223 -51.95 20.04 15.63
CA MET A 223 -53.19 20.04 14.83
C MET A 223 -54.33 19.24 15.44
N VAL A 224 -54.04 18.13 16.10
CA VAL A 224 -55.08 17.22 16.61
C VAL A 224 -55.20 17.36 18.11
N VAL A 225 -54.09 17.20 18.84
CA VAL A 225 -54.12 17.14 20.30
C VAL A 225 -54.50 18.50 20.88
N ILE A 226 -53.80 19.59 20.54
CA ILE A 226 -54.10 20.92 21.10
C ILE A 226 -55.54 21.38 20.79
N PRO A 227 -56.07 21.27 19.56
CA PRO A 227 -57.44 21.70 19.25
C PRO A 227 -58.51 20.76 19.80
N SER A 228 -58.29 19.44 19.82
CA SER A 228 -59.27 18.49 20.39
C SER A 228 -59.36 18.60 21.92
N PHE A 229 -58.24 18.85 22.61
CA PHE A 229 -58.25 19.19 24.04
C PHE A 229 -58.96 20.52 24.28
N ARG A 230 -58.74 21.55 23.44
CA ARG A 230 -59.47 22.83 23.52
C ARG A 230 -60.96 22.69 23.20
N ARG A 231 -61.34 21.86 22.23
CA ARG A 231 -62.73 21.64 21.79
C ARG A 231 -63.52 20.78 22.80
N ARG A 232 -62.92 19.72 23.35
CA ARG A 232 -63.52 18.97 24.48
C ARG A 232 -63.71 19.86 25.70
N GLN A 233 -62.78 20.76 25.98
CA GLN A 233 -62.94 21.78 27.01
C GLN A 233 -64.03 22.81 26.73
N HIS A 234 -64.36 23.10 25.46
CA HIS A 234 -65.44 24.00 25.08
C HIS A 234 -66.82 23.31 25.05
N ILE A 235 -66.91 22.04 24.64
CA ILE A 235 -68.17 21.27 24.59
C ILE A 235 -68.68 20.89 26.00
N ILE A 236 -67.80 20.76 26.98
CA ILE A 236 -68.21 20.60 28.40
C ILE A 236 -68.66 21.96 29.00
N LEU A 237 -68.46 23.08 28.30
CA LEU A 237 -68.72 24.44 28.79
C LEU A 237 -69.71 25.21 27.90
N GLU A 238 -70.79 24.57 27.50
CA GLU A 238 -71.99 25.23 26.95
C GLU A 238 -73.11 25.05 27.98
N PRO A 239 -73.44 26.08 28.80
CA PRO A 239 -74.61 26.04 29.64
C PRO A 239 -75.81 26.52 28.83
N THR A 240 -76.89 25.75 28.89
CA THR A 240 -78.26 26.20 28.64
C THR A 240 -78.48 27.55 29.32
N GLU A 241 -79.10 28.48 28.59
CA GLU A 241 -79.37 29.85 29.01
C GLU A 241 -80.00 29.96 30.41
N GLN A 242 -79.63 31.07 31.09
CA GLN A 242 -80.25 31.68 32.27
C GLN A 242 -80.00 31.02 33.64
N THR A 243 -78.90 31.40 34.30
CA THR A 243 -78.96 32.09 35.60
C THR A 243 -77.59 32.58 36.07
N SER A 244 -77.62 33.74 36.70
CA SER A 244 -76.58 34.48 37.40
C SER A 244 -75.69 33.66 38.36
N LEU A 245 -74.40 34.05 38.39
CA LEU A 245 -73.40 33.89 39.47
C LEU A 245 -72.72 32.52 39.67
N LEU A 246 -71.38 32.58 39.69
CA LEU A 246 -70.39 31.67 40.30
C LEU A 246 -69.79 30.49 39.48
N HIS A 247 -68.52 30.69 39.11
CA HIS A 247 -67.38 29.75 39.18
C HIS A 247 -67.32 28.46 38.30
N HIS A 248 -66.39 28.48 37.33
CA HIS A 248 -65.49 27.32 37.09
C HIS A 248 -64.01 27.78 37.13
N PRO A 249 -63.30 27.67 38.28
CA PRO A 249 -62.12 28.49 38.58
C PRO A 249 -60.79 28.03 38.00
N LYS A 250 -60.61 26.76 37.60
CA LYS A 250 -59.25 26.23 37.32
C LYS A 250 -58.73 26.53 35.90
N GLN A 251 -59.60 26.52 34.90
CA GLN A 251 -59.23 26.67 33.48
C GLN A 251 -59.17 28.15 33.05
N THR A 252 -60.08 28.96 33.57
CA THR A 252 -60.03 30.43 33.51
C THR A 252 -58.82 31.01 34.25
N LYS A 253 -58.33 30.35 35.31
CA LYS A 253 -57.09 30.75 36.02
C LYS A 253 -55.84 30.54 35.17
N LYS A 254 -55.70 29.43 34.44
CA LYS A 254 -54.52 29.17 33.58
C LYS A 254 -54.46 30.13 32.38
N ILE A 255 -55.59 30.39 31.72
CA ILE A 255 -55.67 31.37 30.63
C ILE A 255 -55.46 32.78 31.16
N ARG A 256 -56.08 33.18 32.29
CA ARG A 256 -55.78 34.46 32.94
C ARG A 256 -54.32 34.57 33.36
N PHE A 257 -53.71 33.49 33.83
CA PHE A 257 -52.30 33.48 34.24
C PHE A 257 -51.36 33.66 33.04
N LEU A 258 -51.60 32.95 31.93
CA LEU A 258 -50.82 33.14 30.70
C LEU A 258 -51.03 34.52 30.08
N LEU A 259 -52.26 35.02 30.04
CA LEU A 259 -52.55 36.39 29.61
C LEU A 259 -51.93 37.43 30.54
N ARG A 260 -51.91 37.16 31.85
CA ARG A 260 -51.28 38.03 32.85
C ARG A 260 -49.76 38.00 32.74
N ILE A 261 -49.14 36.85 32.47
CA ILE A 261 -47.72 36.74 32.17
C ILE A 261 -47.42 37.47 30.86
N ARG A 262 -48.18 37.23 29.80
CA ARG A 262 -47.99 37.92 28.52
C ARG A 262 -48.09 39.43 28.70
N GLN A 263 -49.17 39.93 29.30
CA GLN A 263 -49.35 41.36 29.58
C GLN A 263 -48.28 41.91 30.53
N TYR A 264 -47.83 41.11 31.50
CA TYR A 264 -46.73 41.50 32.39
C TYR A 264 -45.42 41.60 31.64
N THR A 265 -45.06 40.59 30.82
CA THR A 265 -43.84 40.57 30.03
C THR A 265 -43.86 41.66 28.96
N GLU A 266 -44.97 41.85 28.25
CA GLU A 266 -45.16 42.94 27.28
C GLU A 266 -44.95 44.29 27.98
N ARG A 267 -45.69 44.59 29.06
CA ARG A 267 -45.54 45.85 29.81
C ARG A 267 -44.16 45.99 30.46
N PHE A 268 -43.54 44.89 30.89
CA PHE A 268 -42.21 44.90 31.50
C PHE A 268 -41.16 45.26 30.45
N LEU A 269 -41.16 44.58 29.30
CA LEU A 269 -40.27 44.86 28.18
C LEU A 269 -40.50 46.28 27.66
N GLU A 270 -41.76 46.69 27.46
CA GLU A 270 -42.11 48.04 27.04
C GLU A 270 -41.56 49.09 28.01
N ARG A 271 -41.81 48.95 29.32
CA ARG A 271 -41.29 49.90 30.33
C ARG A 271 -39.77 49.88 30.46
N LYS A 272 -39.11 48.77 30.18
CA LYS A 272 -37.64 48.64 30.28
C LYS A 272 -36.97 49.18 29.02
N PHE A 273 -37.45 48.82 27.84
CA PHE A 273 -36.96 49.37 26.57
C PHE A 273 -37.30 50.84 26.40
N PHE A 274 -38.47 51.30 26.86
CA PHE A 274 -38.81 52.73 26.88
C PHE A 274 -37.83 53.50 27.79
N ARG A 275 -37.55 52.99 29.00
CA ARG A 275 -36.57 53.62 29.90
C ARG A 275 -35.14 53.60 29.33
N LEU A 276 -34.73 52.50 28.72
CA LEU A 276 -33.43 52.38 28.06
C LEU A 276 -33.33 53.36 26.87
N GLY A 277 -34.35 53.38 26.02
CA GLY A 277 -34.41 54.29 24.86
C GLY A 277 -34.44 55.75 25.28
N LEU A 278 -35.22 56.10 26.32
CA LEU A 278 -35.25 57.44 26.89
C LEU A 278 -33.88 57.84 27.45
N PHE A 279 -33.20 56.92 28.16
CA PHE A 279 -31.83 57.14 28.65
C PHE A 279 -30.84 57.37 27.50
N CYS A 280 -30.93 56.57 26.43
CA CYS A 280 -30.10 56.76 25.23
C CYS A 280 -30.37 58.10 24.52
N ALA A 281 -31.63 58.53 24.46
CA ALA A 281 -32.02 59.79 23.81
C ALA A 281 -31.66 61.04 24.65
N GLN A 282 -31.75 60.95 25.99
CA GLN A 282 -31.41 62.05 26.90
C GLN A 282 -29.90 62.20 27.11
N HIS A 283 -29.14 61.11 26.99
CA HIS A 283 -27.68 61.09 27.21
C HIS A 283 -26.90 60.46 26.04
N PRO A 284 -27.03 60.98 24.81
CA PRO A 284 -26.44 60.37 23.62
C PRO A 284 -24.91 60.28 23.69
N PHE A 285 -24.23 61.31 24.20
CA PHE A 285 -22.77 61.30 24.32
C PHE A 285 -22.25 60.26 25.32
N ILE A 286 -22.91 60.10 26.47
CA ILE A 286 -22.51 59.09 27.47
C ILE A 286 -22.64 57.69 26.88
N VAL A 287 -23.75 57.40 26.19
CA VAL A 287 -23.98 56.09 25.56
C VAL A 287 -22.99 55.83 24.42
N LEU A 288 -22.71 56.83 23.57
CA LEU A 288 -21.75 56.69 22.48
C LEU A 288 -20.32 56.50 23.01
N CYS A 289 -19.89 57.28 24.01
CA CYS A 289 -18.55 57.13 24.60
C CYS A 289 -18.38 55.80 25.32
N THR A 290 -19.36 55.37 26.11
CA THR A 290 -19.31 54.06 26.80
C THR A 290 -19.32 52.92 25.79
N GLY A 291 -20.15 52.97 24.76
CA GLY A 291 -20.15 52.01 23.66
C GLY A 291 -18.82 51.96 22.91
N ALA A 292 -18.24 53.12 22.60
CA ALA A 292 -16.93 53.22 21.95
C ALA A 292 -15.82 52.62 22.82
N ILE A 293 -15.80 52.89 24.13
CA ILE A 293 -14.84 52.30 25.08
C ILE A 293 -14.97 50.77 25.10
N ILE A 294 -16.20 50.24 25.12
CA ILE A 294 -16.45 48.79 25.08
C ILE A 294 -15.94 48.19 23.77
N ILE A 295 -16.26 48.81 22.63
CA ILE A 295 -15.82 48.34 21.30
C ILE A 295 -14.30 48.36 21.21
N ILE A 296 -13.64 49.45 21.62
CA ILE A 296 -12.18 49.56 21.61
C ILE A 296 -11.58 48.50 22.54
N GLY A 297 -12.10 48.34 23.75
CA GLY A 297 -11.64 47.34 24.71
C GLY A 297 -11.75 45.91 24.19
N LEU A 298 -12.87 45.55 23.54
CA LEU A 298 -13.05 44.24 22.91
C LEU A 298 -12.15 44.07 21.66
N SER A 299 -11.96 45.13 20.90
CA SER A 299 -11.13 45.12 19.67
C SER A 299 -9.64 45.00 19.96
N CYS A 300 -9.15 45.43 21.13
CA CYS A 300 -7.75 45.24 21.55
C CYS A 300 -7.34 43.75 21.54
N GLY A 301 -8.29 42.81 21.68
CA GLY A 301 -8.03 41.37 21.57
C GLY A 301 -7.47 40.93 20.21
N LEU A 302 -7.74 41.70 19.14
CA LEU A 302 -7.25 41.41 17.79
C LEU A 302 -5.73 41.51 17.66
N ILE A 303 -5.05 42.23 18.56
CA ILE A 303 -3.58 42.32 18.60
C ILE A 303 -2.95 40.93 18.87
N ARG A 304 -3.67 40.02 19.55
CA ARG A 304 -3.23 38.65 19.82
C ARG A 304 -3.87 37.61 18.90
N PHE A 305 -4.56 38.03 17.84
CA PHE A 305 -5.16 37.11 16.90
C PHE A 305 -4.06 36.36 16.12
N LYS A 306 -4.07 35.03 16.21
CA LYS A 306 -3.14 34.14 15.51
C LYS A 306 -3.90 33.30 14.49
N VAL A 307 -3.51 33.37 13.23
CA VAL A 307 -4.05 32.52 12.16
C VAL A 307 -3.23 31.23 12.09
N THR A 308 -3.91 30.09 12.19
CA THR A 308 -3.31 28.79 11.90
C THR A 308 -3.42 28.53 10.40
N THR A 309 -2.28 28.40 9.71
CA THR A 309 -2.20 28.12 8.27
C THR A 309 -1.76 26.70 7.96
N ASP A 310 -1.22 25.96 8.94
CA ASP A 310 -0.83 24.57 8.76
C ASP A 310 -2.08 23.70 8.52
N PRO A 311 -2.23 23.07 7.34
CA PRO A 311 -3.37 22.22 7.05
C PRO A 311 -3.47 21.05 8.03
N VAL A 312 -2.35 20.55 8.59
CA VAL A 312 -2.40 19.44 9.52
C VAL A 312 -2.97 19.88 10.87
N GLU A 313 -2.68 21.10 11.34
CA GLU A 313 -3.32 21.65 12.54
C GLU A 313 -4.79 21.99 12.33
N LEU A 314 -5.19 22.34 11.10
CA LEU A 314 -6.58 22.65 10.74
C LEU A 314 -7.46 21.39 10.63
N TRP A 315 -6.94 20.35 9.98
CA TRP A 315 -7.71 19.18 9.57
C TRP A 315 -7.48 17.94 10.43
N SER A 316 -6.54 17.97 11.37
CA SER A 316 -6.31 16.86 12.29
C SER A 316 -6.31 17.32 13.75
N SER A 317 -7.07 16.62 14.58
CA SER A 317 -7.06 16.89 16.01
C SER A 317 -5.75 16.41 16.62
N LYS A 318 -5.21 17.17 17.58
CA LYS A 318 -3.94 16.83 18.25
C LYS A 318 -3.97 15.48 18.99
N SER A 319 -5.16 15.05 19.41
CA SER A 319 -5.37 13.77 20.09
C SER A 319 -5.79 12.63 19.15
N SER A 320 -5.87 12.86 17.84
CA SER A 320 -6.18 11.79 16.88
C SER A 320 -5.05 10.78 16.79
N ILE A 321 -5.41 9.51 16.57
CA ILE A 321 -4.44 8.41 16.40
C ILE A 321 -3.51 8.71 15.23
N ALA A 322 -4.05 9.21 14.11
CA ALA A 322 -3.27 9.57 12.93
C ALA A 322 -2.19 10.63 13.24
N ARG A 323 -2.50 11.64 14.06
CA ARG A 323 -1.53 12.66 14.48
C ARG A 323 -0.45 12.07 15.37
N GLN A 324 -0.81 11.22 16.33
CA GLN A 324 0.16 10.53 17.20
C GLN A 324 1.11 9.61 16.42
N GLN A 325 0.59 8.86 15.45
CA GLN A 325 1.40 7.99 14.59
C GLN A 325 2.33 8.80 13.70
N LYS A 326 1.84 9.90 13.13
CA LYS A 326 2.67 10.83 12.35
C LYS A 326 3.80 11.41 13.19
N ASP A 327 3.48 11.93 14.38
CA ASP A 327 4.47 12.56 15.26
C ASP A 327 5.51 11.53 15.75
N TYR A 328 5.08 10.28 15.99
CA TYR A 328 6.00 9.18 16.27
C TYR A 328 6.92 8.89 15.07
N PHE A 329 6.37 8.77 13.86
CA PHE A 329 7.15 8.50 12.65
C PHE A 329 8.18 9.62 12.39
N ASP A 330 7.73 10.88 12.42
CA ASP A 330 8.58 12.06 12.21
C ASP A 330 9.69 12.19 13.27
N LYS A 331 9.53 11.57 14.45
CA LYS A 331 10.58 11.57 15.49
C LYS A 331 11.66 10.49 15.28
N HIS A 332 11.31 9.36 14.66
CA HIS A 332 12.20 8.20 14.57
C HIS A 332 12.85 8.01 13.21
N PHE A 333 12.19 8.48 12.14
CA PHE A 333 12.60 8.19 10.76
C PHE A 333 12.91 9.43 9.92
N LYS A 334 12.77 10.62 10.51
CA LYS A 334 13.13 11.90 9.90
C LYS A 334 14.37 12.44 10.58
#